data_AF-X1TF96-F1
#
_entry.id   AF-X1TF96-F1
#
_cell.length_a   1.000
_cell.length_b   1.000
_cell.length_c   1.000
_cell.angle_alpha   90.00
_cell.angle_beta   90.00
_cell.angle_gamma   90.00
#
_symmetry.space_group_name_H-M   'P 1'
#
loop_
_entity.id
_entity.type
_entity.pdbx_description
1 polymer ?
#
loop_
_entity_poly.entity_id
_entity_poly.type
_entity_poly.pdbx_seq_one_letter_code
_entity_poly.pdbx_strand_id
1 'polypeptide(L)'
;RLGVAAEKMLRKFGVGVRLETPRVPYKETITTSTNAEYKHKKQTGGHGQYGHVLLELEPLPRGSASEFASKVVGGSIPRNYIPAVEKGVNEALQGGVLAGYPVVDIKTTVYDGSFHPVDSSEICFKIAGAGAFKKGLSQGQPILIEPIMNIKVTVPESLTGDIIGDLNAKRARVQGMNPQGDVNVIEAQVPLAEILRYAIDLKSMTQGRGSYTVEFNHYEETPPHIAQKIIAE
;
A
#
# COMPACT_ATOMS: atom_id res chain seq x y z
N ARG A 1 -14.30 -6.54 -23.86
CA ARG A 1 -14.64 -7.98 -24.03
C ARG A 1 -13.35 -8.81 -23.93
N LEU A 2 -12.88 -9.12 -22.72
CA LEU A 2 -11.59 -9.81 -22.52
C LEU A 2 -11.66 -11.30 -22.93
N GLY A 3 -12.75 -12.00 -22.62
CA GLY A 3 -12.92 -13.41 -23.00
C GLY A 3 -12.87 -13.64 -24.52
N VAL A 4 -13.52 -12.78 -25.31
CA VAL A 4 -13.50 -12.85 -26.78
C VAL A 4 -12.09 -12.60 -27.33
N ALA A 5 -11.31 -11.72 -26.70
CA ALA A 5 -9.92 -11.49 -27.09
C ALA A 5 -9.05 -12.71 -26.77
N ALA A 6 -9.18 -13.29 -25.57
CA ALA A 6 -8.46 -14.49 -25.17
C ALA A 6 -8.79 -15.71 -26.07
N GLU A 7 -10.07 -15.91 -26.41
CA GLU A 7 -10.49 -16.97 -27.33
C GLU A 7 -9.94 -16.75 -28.74
N LYS A 8 -9.92 -15.51 -29.23
CA LYS A 8 -9.29 -15.16 -30.51
C LYS A 8 -7.78 -15.44 -30.49
N MET A 9 -7.10 -15.21 -29.36
CA MET A 9 -5.68 -15.52 -29.20
C MET A 9 -5.42 -17.01 -29.27
N LEU A 10 -6.24 -17.81 -28.58
CA LEU A 10 -6.15 -19.27 -28.61
C LEU A 10 -6.42 -19.81 -30.03
N ARG A 11 -7.51 -19.37 -30.67
CA ARG A 11 -7.92 -19.89 -31.98
C ARG A 11 -6.98 -19.47 -33.11
N LYS A 12 -6.49 -18.22 -33.12
CA LYS A 12 -5.66 -17.71 -34.23
C LYS A 12 -4.17 -17.94 -34.03
N PHE A 13 -3.70 -17.94 -32.79
CA PHE A 13 -2.27 -17.95 -32.49
C PHE A 13 -1.84 -19.13 -31.62
N GLY A 14 -2.77 -20.01 -31.19
CA GLY A 14 -2.47 -21.14 -30.32
C GLY A 14 -2.08 -20.73 -28.90
N VAL A 15 -2.26 -19.47 -28.52
CA VAL A 15 -1.82 -18.93 -27.23
C VAL A 15 -2.96 -19.02 -26.22
N GLY A 16 -2.77 -19.87 -25.20
CA GLY A 16 -3.65 -19.92 -24.03
C GLY A 16 -3.37 -18.74 -23.09
N VAL A 17 -4.41 -18.00 -22.72
CA VAL A 17 -4.31 -16.85 -21.80
C VAL A 17 -5.18 -17.11 -20.59
N ARG A 18 -4.60 -16.99 -19.39
CA ARG A 18 -5.35 -17.04 -18.13
C ARG A 18 -5.75 -15.62 -17.75
N LEU A 19 -7.05 -15.40 -17.59
CA LEU A 19 -7.57 -14.13 -17.08
C LEU A 19 -7.72 -14.23 -15.57
N GLU A 20 -7.16 -13.27 -14.85
CA GLU A 20 -7.28 -13.15 -13.40
C GLU A 20 -7.75 -11.74 -13.06
N THR A 21 -8.43 -11.61 -11.91
CA THR A 21 -8.80 -10.29 -11.39
C THR A 21 -7.53 -9.53 -11.01
N PRO A 22 -7.37 -8.27 -11.43
CA PRO A 22 -6.22 -7.49 -11.04
C PRO A 22 -6.16 -7.32 -9.51
N ARG A 23 -4.96 -7.39 -8.96
CA ARG A 23 -4.73 -7.19 -7.53
C ARG A 23 -4.99 -5.73 -7.15
N VAL A 24 -5.59 -5.52 -5.99
CA VAL A 24 -5.75 -4.20 -5.41
C VAL A 24 -4.40 -3.76 -4.84
N PRO A 25 -3.92 -2.54 -5.16
CA PRO A 25 -2.66 -2.04 -4.64
C PRO A 25 -2.84 -1.53 -3.20
N TYR A 26 -3.07 -2.44 -2.25
CA TYR A 26 -3.05 -2.08 -0.83
C TYR A 26 -1.67 -1.54 -0.43
N LYS A 27 -1.64 -0.81 0.68
CA LYS A 27 -0.41 -0.32 1.29
C LYS A 27 -0.45 -0.55 2.80
N GLU A 28 0.71 -0.46 3.43
CA GLU A 28 0.86 -0.53 4.88
C GLU A 28 1.37 0.79 5.44
N THR A 29 1.09 1.04 6.71
CA THR A 29 1.53 2.22 7.45
C THR A 29 1.40 1.95 8.95
N ILE A 30 1.94 2.83 9.80
CA ILE A 30 1.81 2.74 11.26
C ILE A 30 0.81 3.79 11.77
N THR A 31 0.27 3.58 12.96
CA THR A 31 -0.61 4.56 13.63
C THR A 31 0.06 5.21 14.84
N THR A 32 1.12 4.60 15.37
CA THR A 32 1.81 5.05 16.58
C THR A 32 3.31 5.17 16.33
N SER A 33 3.92 6.24 16.83
CA SER A 33 5.37 6.39 16.77
C SER A 33 6.09 5.33 17.60
N THR A 34 7.25 4.88 17.14
CA THR A 34 8.03 3.82 17.81
C THR A 34 9.52 4.04 17.74
N ASN A 35 10.21 3.51 18.75
CA ASN A 35 11.66 3.41 18.77
C ASN A 35 12.06 1.95 18.66
N ALA A 36 12.88 1.64 17.66
CA ALA A 36 13.30 0.28 17.37
C ALA A 36 14.82 0.18 17.24
N GLU A 37 15.37 -0.78 17.97
CA GLU A 37 16.79 -1.13 17.95
C GLU A 37 16.99 -2.47 17.23
N TYR A 38 17.97 -2.51 16.32
CA TYR A 38 18.44 -3.77 15.75
C TYR A 38 19.96 -3.81 15.63
N LYS A 39 20.52 -4.93 16.09
CA LYS A 39 21.95 -5.22 16.05
C LYS A 39 22.22 -6.46 15.19
N HIS A 40 22.81 -6.24 14.03
CA HIS A 40 23.37 -7.28 13.18
C HIS A 40 24.76 -7.64 13.68
N LYS A 41 24.90 -8.77 14.39
CA LYS A 41 26.20 -9.31 14.80
C LYS A 41 26.31 -10.77 14.36
N LYS A 42 27.21 -11.07 13.44
CA LYS A 42 27.55 -12.45 13.05
C LYS A 42 29.06 -12.66 13.15
N GLN A 43 29.44 -13.74 13.81
CA GLN A 43 30.81 -14.21 13.85
C GLN A 43 30.87 -15.49 13.02
N THR A 44 31.06 -15.35 11.71
CA THR A 44 31.48 -16.47 10.86
C THR A 44 32.98 -16.67 11.07
N GLY A 45 33.54 -17.85 10.82
CA GLY A 45 34.96 -18.17 11.05
C GLY A 45 35.99 -17.35 10.23
N GLY A 46 35.58 -16.22 9.64
CA GLY A 46 36.40 -15.24 8.92
C GLY A 46 36.13 -13.81 9.43
N HIS A 47 36.04 -12.82 8.53
CA HIS A 47 35.71 -11.44 8.91
C HIS A 47 34.36 -11.36 9.63
N GLY A 48 34.35 -10.74 10.83
CA GLY A 48 33.13 -10.50 11.59
C GLY A 48 32.20 -9.53 10.89
N GLN A 49 30.92 -9.59 11.24
CA GLN A 49 29.90 -8.65 10.76
C GLN A 49 29.30 -7.92 11.96
N TYR A 50 29.30 -6.59 11.89
CA TYR A 50 28.74 -5.74 12.93
C TYR A 50 28.03 -4.50 12.35
N GLY A 51 26.76 -4.31 12.70
CA GLY A 51 26.02 -3.07 12.47
C GLY A 51 24.94 -2.93 13.52
N HIS A 52 24.82 -1.76 14.13
CA HIS A 52 23.84 -1.51 15.18
C HIS A 52 23.18 -0.14 14.94
N VAL A 53 21.85 -0.14 14.84
CA VAL A 53 21.05 1.03 14.46
C VAL A 53 19.84 1.14 15.37
N LEU A 54 19.58 2.35 15.85
CA LEU A 54 18.35 2.75 16.52
C LEU A 54 17.59 3.73 15.63
N LEU A 55 16.34 3.40 15.34
CA LEU A 55 15.43 4.20 14.52
C LEU A 55 14.23 4.67 15.35
N GLU A 56 13.84 5.91 15.13
CA GLU A 56 12.55 6.47 15.52
C GLU A 56 11.67 6.48 14.26
N LEU A 57 10.50 5.84 14.32
CA LEU A 57 9.51 5.81 13.25
C LEU A 57 8.31 6.63 13.69
N GLU A 58 7.84 7.53 12.84
CA GLU A 58 6.70 8.41 13.10
C GLU A 58 5.70 8.30 11.93
N PRO A 59 4.39 8.15 12.19
CA PRO A 59 3.39 8.22 11.14
C PRO A 59 3.32 9.65 10.58
N LEU A 60 3.22 9.76 9.25
CA LEU A 60 2.97 10.99 8.54
C LEU A 60 1.48 11.10 8.14
N PRO A 61 0.99 12.31 7.82
CA PRO A 61 -0.33 12.46 7.22
C PRO A 61 -0.50 11.58 5.96
N ARG A 62 -1.71 11.09 5.75
CA ARG A 62 -2.02 10.21 4.61
C ARG A 62 -1.72 10.89 3.28
N GLY A 63 -1.02 10.18 2.40
CA GLY A 63 -0.59 10.70 1.08
C GLY A 63 0.76 11.41 1.10
N SER A 64 1.48 11.37 2.22
CA SER A 64 2.84 11.90 2.32
C SER A 64 3.85 10.93 1.70
N ALA A 65 4.95 11.47 1.15
CA ALA A 65 6.09 10.63 0.81
C ALA A 65 6.74 10.11 2.10
N SER A 66 7.26 8.88 2.07
CA SER A 66 8.09 8.40 3.17
C SER A 66 9.38 9.19 3.24
N GLU A 67 9.80 9.55 4.45
CA GLU A 67 10.96 10.41 4.69
C GLU A 67 12.04 9.68 5.49
N PHE A 68 13.30 9.97 5.21
CA PHE A 68 14.44 9.52 6.02
C PHE A 68 15.22 10.73 6.54
N ALA A 69 15.59 10.70 7.82
CA ALA A 69 16.38 11.72 8.47
C ALA A 69 17.46 11.11 9.37
N SER A 70 18.53 11.87 9.63
CA SER A 70 19.59 11.49 10.57
C SER A 70 19.75 12.56 11.64
N LYS A 71 19.71 12.14 12.91
CA LYS A 71 19.98 12.93 14.12
C LYS A 71 21.20 12.40 14.89
N VAL A 72 22.03 11.54 14.26
CA VAL A 72 23.18 10.92 14.93
C VAL A 72 24.19 11.98 15.38
N VAL A 73 24.49 12.02 16.68
CA VAL A 73 25.46 12.91 17.31
C VAL A 73 26.67 12.14 17.83
N GLY A 74 27.81 12.80 18.03
CA GLY A 74 28.99 12.19 18.67
C GLY A 74 29.71 11.08 17.89
N GLY A 75 29.24 10.72 16.70
CA GLY A 75 29.88 9.72 15.84
C GLY A 75 29.62 8.26 16.23
N SER A 76 28.54 7.98 16.97
CA SER A 76 28.15 6.61 17.35
C SER A 76 27.91 5.71 16.12
N ILE A 77 27.46 6.31 15.01
CA ILE A 77 27.55 5.76 13.66
C ILE A 77 28.43 6.68 12.79
N PRO A 78 29.52 6.18 12.18
CA PRO A 78 30.28 6.92 11.19
C PRO A 78 29.41 7.45 10.04
N ARG A 79 29.59 8.73 9.66
CA ARG A 79 28.73 9.41 8.67
C ARG A 79 28.66 8.69 7.32
N ASN A 80 29.72 7.98 6.92
CA ASN A 80 29.76 7.20 5.70
C ASN A 80 28.82 5.98 5.70
N TYR A 81 28.38 5.50 6.88
CA TYR A 81 27.43 4.39 6.98
C TYR A 81 25.96 4.82 6.99
N ILE A 82 25.66 6.11 7.20
CA ILE A 82 24.27 6.62 7.21
C ILE A 82 23.54 6.36 5.87
N PRO A 83 24.14 6.59 4.68
CA PRO A 83 23.48 6.26 3.42
C PRO A 83 23.16 4.76 3.27
N ALA A 84 23.95 3.89 3.89
CA ALA A 84 23.69 2.45 3.88
C ALA A 84 22.47 2.09 4.74
N VAL A 85 22.31 2.75 5.90
CA VAL A 85 21.11 2.63 6.74
C VAL A 85 19.87 3.08 5.98
N GLU A 86 19.92 4.27 5.36
CA GLU A 86 18.83 4.81 4.54
C GLU A 86 18.43 3.83 3.42
N LYS A 87 19.41 3.29 2.70
CA LYS A 87 19.17 2.28 1.67
C LYS A 87 18.48 1.03 2.23
N GLY A 88 18.87 0.58 3.43
CA GLY A 88 18.23 -0.53 4.12
C GLY A 88 16.76 -0.25 4.45
N VAL A 89 16.46 0.96 4.93
CA VAL A 89 15.09 1.42 5.21
C VAL A 89 14.27 1.48 3.92
N ASN A 90 14.80 2.12 2.87
CA ASN A 90 14.10 2.29 1.58
C ASN A 90 13.79 0.96 0.88
N GLU A 91 14.67 -0.04 1.00
CA GLU A 91 14.39 -1.39 0.51
C GLU A 91 13.32 -2.09 1.36
N ALA A 92 13.36 -1.91 2.69
CA ALA A 92 12.35 -2.48 3.59
C ALA A 92 10.96 -1.85 3.42
N LEU A 93 10.88 -0.58 2.96
CA LEU A 93 9.61 0.07 2.60
C LEU A 93 8.86 -0.67 1.49
N GLN A 94 9.53 -1.46 0.65
CA GLN A 94 8.86 -2.17 -0.45
C GLN A 94 8.03 -3.38 0.02
N GLY A 95 8.25 -3.86 1.25
CA GLY A 95 7.54 -5.03 1.79
C GLY A 95 7.28 -4.88 3.28
N GLY A 96 6.03 -4.55 3.60
CA GLY A 96 5.52 -4.39 4.96
C GLY A 96 5.48 -5.69 5.76
N VAL A 97 5.00 -5.58 7.00
CA VAL A 97 5.04 -6.65 8.01
C VAL A 97 3.70 -7.37 8.16
N LEU A 98 2.62 -6.84 7.61
CA LEU A 98 1.28 -7.45 7.68
C LEU A 98 1.06 -8.44 6.53
N ALA A 99 1.06 -7.94 5.30
CA ALA A 99 0.77 -8.72 4.10
C ALA A 99 1.80 -8.48 2.98
N GLY A 100 2.91 -7.81 3.31
CA GLY A 100 4.02 -7.58 2.39
C GLY A 100 3.74 -6.46 1.38
N TYR A 101 2.77 -5.58 1.63
CA TYR A 101 2.50 -4.45 0.75
C TYR A 101 3.49 -3.31 0.99
N PRO A 102 3.68 -2.41 0.00
CA PRO A 102 4.53 -1.24 0.18
C PRO A 102 4.07 -0.36 1.34
N VAL A 103 5.03 0.10 2.12
CA VAL A 103 4.82 0.93 3.31
C VAL A 103 4.94 2.40 2.93
N VAL A 104 3.97 3.23 3.37
CA VAL A 104 3.90 4.66 3.07
C VAL A 104 3.54 5.49 4.29
N ASP A 105 3.66 6.81 4.16
CA ASP A 105 3.31 7.78 5.19
C ASP A 105 4.10 7.55 6.50
N ILE A 106 5.41 7.31 6.39
CA ILE A 106 6.28 7.13 7.56
C ILE A 106 7.52 7.99 7.42
N LYS A 107 7.86 8.70 8.50
CA LYS A 107 9.15 9.32 8.70
C LYS A 107 10.03 8.40 9.54
N THR A 108 11.23 8.13 9.05
CA THR A 108 12.22 7.30 9.74
C THR A 108 13.42 8.15 10.09
N THR A 109 13.74 8.25 11.38
CA THR A 109 14.89 9.00 11.86
C THR A 109 15.91 8.05 12.50
N VAL A 110 17.11 7.97 11.94
CA VAL A 110 18.23 7.33 12.65
C VAL A 110 18.80 8.30 13.68
N TYR A 111 18.76 7.93 14.95
CA TYR A 111 19.20 8.82 16.03
C TYR A 111 20.41 8.28 16.81
N ASP A 112 20.63 6.97 16.83
CA ASP A 112 21.78 6.37 17.51
C ASP A 112 22.16 5.00 16.93
N GLY A 113 23.25 4.43 17.43
CA GLY A 113 23.72 3.10 17.09
C GLY A 113 25.12 2.84 17.62
N SER A 114 25.78 1.83 17.06
CA SER A 114 27.20 1.62 17.32
C SER A 114 27.86 0.92 16.14
N PHE A 115 29.18 1.02 16.07
CA PHE A 115 29.99 0.33 15.06
C PHE A 115 31.16 -0.40 15.72
N HIS A 116 31.78 -1.32 14.97
CA HIS A 116 33.01 -1.97 15.32
C HIS A 116 34.08 -1.60 14.27
N PRO A 117 35.30 -1.17 14.65
CA PRO A 117 36.28 -0.65 13.69
C PRO A 117 36.67 -1.61 12.56
N VAL A 118 36.67 -2.92 12.84
CA VAL A 118 37.07 -3.96 11.87
C VAL A 118 35.86 -4.67 11.25
N ASP A 119 34.95 -5.17 12.10
CA ASP A 119 33.78 -5.94 11.67
C ASP A 119 32.63 -5.13 11.04
N SER A 120 32.63 -3.79 11.12
CA SER A 120 31.58 -2.98 10.49
C SER A 120 31.83 -2.72 9.01
N SER A 121 30.75 -2.80 8.24
CA SER A 121 30.73 -2.49 6.81
C SER A 121 29.38 -1.91 6.40
N GLU A 122 29.32 -1.28 5.23
CA GLU A 122 28.09 -0.72 4.67
C GLU A 122 26.96 -1.74 4.61
N ILE A 123 27.25 -2.98 4.18
CA ILE A 123 26.24 -4.03 4.10
C ILE A 123 25.67 -4.40 5.48
N CYS A 124 26.48 -4.37 6.53
CA CYS A 124 26.01 -4.64 7.90
C CYS A 124 25.06 -3.54 8.38
N PHE A 125 25.36 -2.26 8.10
CA PHE A 125 24.48 -1.14 8.44
C PHE A 125 23.20 -1.10 7.61
N LYS A 126 23.27 -1.51 6.34
CA LYS A 126 22.08 -1.71 5.50
C LYS A 126 21.15 -2.78 6.07
N ILE A 127 21.70 -3.95 6.43
CA ILE A 127 20.92 -5.02 7.07
C ILE A 127 20.36 -4.55 8.41
N ALA A 128 21.17 -3.84 9.20
CA ALA A 128 20.73 -3.34 10.50
C ALA A 128 19.61 -2.31 10.40
N GLY A 129 19.68 -1.37 9.45
CA GLY A 129 18.63 -0.40 9.16
C GLY A 129 17.32 -1.07 8.73
N ALA A 130 17.39 -2.03 7.80
CA ALA A 130 16.22 -2.81 7.39
C ALA A 130 15.60 -3.61 8.56
N GLY A 131 16.44 -4.21 9.41
CA GLY A 131 16.01 -4.96 10.59
C GLY A 131 15.36 -4.08 11.66
N ALA A 132 15.95 -2.91 11.95
CA ALA A 132 15.39 -1.93 12.88
C ALA A 132 14.05 -1.41 12.37
N PHE A 133 13.95 -1.10 11.07
CA PHE A 133 12.73 -0.60 10.47
C PHE A 133 11.59 -1.61 10.56
N LYS A 134 11.80 -2.88 10.17
CA LYS A 134 10.78 -3.93 10.28
C LYS A 134 10.32 -4.17 11.72
N LYS A 135 11.25 -4.09 12.68
CA LYS A 135 10.92 -4.18 14.11
C LYS A 135 10.04 -2.99 14.55
N GLY A 136 10.40 -1.78 14.12
CA GLY A 136 9.60 -0.56 14.39
C GLY A 136 8.21 -0.65 13.78
N LEU A 137 8.08 -1.10 12.53
CA LEU A 137 6.77 -1.33 11.90
C LEU A 137 5.89 -2.27 12.73
N SER A 138 6.45 -3.38 13.19
CA SER A 138 5.71 -4.37 13.99
C SER A 138 5.25 -3.81 15.34
N GLN A 139 6.01 -2.87 15.90
CA GLN A 139 5.69 -2.21 17.17
C GLN A 139 4.72 -1.03 17.00
N GLY A 140 4.67 -0.42 15.81
CA GLY A 140 3.95 0.82 15.52
C GLY A 140 2.46 0.68 15.26
N GLN A 141 1.88 -0.48 15.63
CA GLN A 141 0.51 -0.86 15.30
C GLN A 141 0.26 -0.71 13.80
N PRO A 142 0.89 -1.57 12.98
CA PRO A 142 0.77 -1.47 11.54
C PRO A 142 -0.68 -1.73 11.12
N ILE A 143 -1.14 -0.98 10.12
CA ILE A 143 -2.48 -1.12 9.53
C ILE A 143 -2.38 -1.23 8.01
N LEU A 144 -3.41 -1.84 7.41
CA LEU A 144 -3.59 -1.89 5.98
C LEU A 144 -4.44 -0.70 5.52
N ILE A 145 -4.03 -0.03 4.45
CA ILE A 145 -4.79 1.03 3.81
C ILE A 145 -5.14 0.62 2.37
N GLU A 146 -6.36 0.96 1.95
CA GLU A 146 -6.92 0.62 0.65
C GLU A 146 -7.15 1.86 -0.22
N PRO A 147 -7.02 1.74 -1.56
CA PRO A 147 -7.26 2.86 -2.46
C PRO A 147 -8.75 3.14 -2.60
N ILE A 148 -9.12 4.39 -2.33
CA ILE A 148 -10.46 4.93 -2.51
C ILE A 148 -10.52 5.68 -3.83
N MET A 149 -11.55 5.37 -4.60
CA MET A 149 -11.78 5.92 -5.92
C MET A 149 -12.96 6.86 -5.89
N ASN A 150 -12.84 7.99 -6.58
CA ASN A 150 -13.99 8.79 -6.98
C ASN A 150 -14.64 8.09 -8.16
N ILE A 151 -15.92 7.73 -8.02
CA ILE A 151 -16.73 7.14 -9.08
C ILE A 151 -17.84 8.11 -9.47
N LYS A 152 -18.02 8.34 -10.77
CA LYS A 152 -19.18 9.03 -11.32
C LYS A 152 -19.98 8.04 -12.15
N VAL A 153 -21.24 7.84 -11.82
CA VAL A 153 -22.12 6.87 -12.49
C VAL A 153 -23.27 7.63 -13.14
N THR A 154 -23.37 7.54 -14.46
CA THR A 154 -24.44 8.18 -15.24
C THR A 154 -25.44 7.11 -15.67
N VAL A 155 -26.69 7.25 -15.22
CA VAL A 155 -27.76 6.27 -15.47
C VAL A 155 -29.11 6.95 -15.72
N PRO A 156 -30.04 6.31 -16.44
CA PRO A 156 -31.42 6.80 -16.55
C PRO A 156 -32.06 7.04 -15.19
N GLU A 157 -32.88 8.08 -15.06
CA GLU A 157 -33.52 8.45 -13.79
C GLU A 157 -34.24 7.27 -13.13
N SER A 158 -34.95 6.45 -13.93
CA SER A 158 -35.68 5.26 -13.47
C SER A 158 -34.83 4.19 -12.77
N LEU A 159 -33.52 4.18 -12.95
CA LEU A 159 -32.60 3.19 -12.38
C LEU A 159 -31.77 3.74 -11.22
N THR A 160 -31.98 5.00 -10.85
CA THR A 160 -31.17 5.72 -9.86
C THR A 160 -31.18 5.04 -8.51
N GLY A 161 -32.35 4.61 -8.03
CA GLY A 161 -32.50 3.95 -6.73
C GLY A 161 -31.72 2.65 -6.64
N ASP A 162 -31.78 1.82 -7.69
CA ASP A 162 -31.07 0.54 -7.75
C ASP A 162 -29.55 0.74 -7.69
N ILE A 163 -29.04 1.75 -8.39
CA ILE A 163 -27.60 2.06 -8.43
C ILE A 163 -27.10 2.63 -7.11
N ILE A 164 -27.88 3.49 -6.45
CA ILE A 164 -27.55 3.96 -5.10
C ILE A 164 -27.52 2.78 -4.13
N GLY A 165 -28.48 1.85 -4.24
CA GLY A 165 -28.51 0.62 -3.45
C GLY A 165 -27.26 -0.24 -3.63
N ASP A 166 -26.85 -0.48 -4.88
CA ASP A 166 -25.63 -1.25 -5.20
C ASP A 166 -24.36 -0.58 -4.68
N LEU A 167 -24.21 0.73 -4.89
CA LEU A 167 -23.08 1.50 -4.38
C LEU A 167 -22.98 1.42 -2.84
N ASN A 168 -24.11 1.55 -2.13
CA ASN A 168 -24.14 1.41 -0.68
C ASN A 168 -23.73 0.00 -0.21
N ALA A 169 -24.17 -1.05 -0.92
CA ALA A 169 -23.76 -2.43 -0.63
C ALA A 169 -22.24 -2.64 -0.84
N LYS A 170 -21.63 -1.85 -1.73
CA LYS A 170 -20.20 -1.81 -2.05
C LYS A 170 -19.39 -0.84 -1.19
N ARG A 171 -19.88 -0.49 0.01
CA ARG A 171 -19.24 0.47 0.94
C ARG A 171 -18.97 1.85 0.35
N ALA A 172 -19.68 2.23 -0.71
CA ALA A 172 -19.52 3.55 -1.28
C ALA A 172 -20.15 4.62 -0.37
N ARG A 173 -19.51 5.79 -0.32
CA ARG A 173 -20.07 7.00 0.30
C ARG A 173 -20.55 7.92 -0.82
N VAL A 174 -21.87 7.99 -1.01
CA VAL A 174 -22.49 8.87 -1.99
C VAL A 174 -22.32 10.32 -1.53
N GLN A 175 -21.71 11.14 -2.40
CA GLN A 175 -21.45 12.56 -2.14
C GLN A 175 -22.57 13.44 -2.69
N GLY A 176 -23.21 13.02 -3.79
CA GLY A 176 -24.29 13.77 -4.39
C GLY A 176 -24.87 13.10 -5.62
N MET A 177 -25.97 13.69 -6.09
CA MET A 177 -26.67 13.27 -7.29
C MET A 177 -27.10 14.51 -8.05
N ASN A 178 -26.67 14.60 -9.31
CA ASN A 178 -26.93 15.73 -10.18
C ASN A 178 -27.81 15.28 -11.36
N PRO A 179 -29.07 15.76 -11.45
CA PRO A 179 -29.92 15.51 -12.62
C PRO A 179 -29.38 16.21 -13.87
N GLN A 180 -29.38 15.52 -15.00
CA GLN A 180 -28.96 16.03 -16.31
C GLN A 180 -29.93 15.54 -17.40
N GLY A 181 -31.09 16.19 -17.51
CA GLY A 181 -32.15 15.76 -18.42
C GLY A 181 -32.73 14.41 -17.98
N ASP A 182 -32.74 13.41 -18.88
CA ASP A 182 -33.31 12.08 -18.61
C ASP A 182 -32.36 11.12 -17.86
N VAL A 183 -31.17 11.60 -17.47
CA VAL A 183 -30.18 10.84 -16.73
C VAL A 183 -29.78 11.53 -15.43
N ASN A 184 -29.41 10.74 -14.44
CA ASN A 184 -28.81 11.20 -13.20
C ASN A 184 -27.33 10.83 -13.18
N VAL A 185 -26.50 11.76 -12.69
CA VAL A 185 -25.09 11.53 -12.40
C VAL A 185 -24.93 11.39 -10.89
N ILE A 186 -24.54 10.20 -10.44
CA ILE A 186 -24.29 9.88 -9.04
C ILE A 186 -22.78 9.97 -8.81
N GLU A 187 -22.36 10.79 -7.85
CA GLU A 187 -20.96 10.92 -7.45
C GLU A 187 -20.75 10.27 -6.08
N ALA A 188 -19.78 9.38 -5.99
CA ALA A 188 -19.48 8.64 -4.76
C ALA A 188 -17.98 8.35 -4.61
N GLN A 189 -17.58 8.03 -3.38
CA GLN A 189 -16.28 7.45 -3.09
C GLN A 189 -16.43 5.99 -2.75
N VAL A 190 -15.66 5.12 -3.41
CA VAL A 190 -15.78 3.67 -3.27
C VAL A 190 -14.40 3.01 -3.23
N PRO A 191 -14.18 2.01 -2.37
CA PRO A 191 -12.94 1.24 -2.38
C PRO A 191 -12.76 0.50 -3.70
N LEU A 192 -11.55 0.53 -4.27
CA LEU A 192 -11.27 -0.11 -5.57
C LEU A 192 -11.61 -1.60 -5.58
N ALA A 193 -11.40 -2.28 -4.44
CA ALA A 193 -11.70 -3.70 -4.26
C ALA A 193 -13.15 -4.06 -4.60
N GLU A 194 -14.09 -3.15 -4.37
CA GLU A 194 -15.53 -3.37 -4.52
C GLU A 194 -16.02 -3.18 -5.96
N ILE A 195 -15.20 -2.52 -6.81
CA ILE A 195 -15.57 -2.09 -8.16
C ILE A 195 -14.71 -2.72 -9.27
N LEU A 196 -13.85 -3.70 -8.96
CA LEU A 196 -13.02 -4.41 -9.95
C LEU A 196 -13.83 -4.99 -11.13
N ARG A 197 -15.11 -5.31 -10.88
CA ARG A 197 -16.04 -5.87 -11.88
C ARG A 197 -17.22 -4.94 -12.22
N TYR A 198 -17.18 -3.70 -11.77
CA TYR A 198 -18.33 -2.79 -11.83
C TYR A 198 -18.86 -2.55 -13.25
N ALA A 199 -18.01 -2.56 -14.28
CA ALA A 199 -18.47 -2.49 -15.67
C ALA A 199 -19.47 -3.59 -16.06
N ILE A 200 -19.30 -4.80 -15.52
CA ILE A 200 -20.19 -5.94 -15.79
C ILE A 200 -21.47 -5.79 -14.98
N ASP A 201 -21.33 -5.48 -13.68
CA ASP A 201 -22.44 -5.32 -12.74
C ASP A 201 -23.37 -4.19 -13.20
N LEU A 202 -22.82 -2.99 -13.47
CA LEU A 202 -23.54 -1.82 -13.95
C LEU A 202 -24.28 -2.11 -15.26
N LYS A 203 -23.62 -2.79 -16.21
CA LYS A 203 -24.25 -3.14 -17.48
C LYS A 203 -25.45 -4.07 -17.28
N SER A 204 -25.35 -5.03 -16.37
CA SER A 204 -26.43 -5.95 -16.04
C SER A 204 -27.62 -5.21 -15.41
N MET A 205 -27.36 -4.38 -14.40
CA MET A 205 -28.41 -3.62 -13.70
C MET A 205 -29.10 -2.61 -14.62
N THR A 206 -28.35 -1.97 -15.51
CA THR A 206 -28.87 -0.87 -16.35
C THR A 206 -29.34 -1.32 -17.73
N GLN A 207 -29.28 -2.62 -18.03
CA GLN A 207 -29.51 -3.17 -19.36
C GLN A 207 -28.61 -2.47 -20.42
N GLY A 208 -27.41 -2.07 -20.02
CA GLY A 208 -26.43 -1.38 -20.85
C GLY A 208 -26.66 0.11 -21.09
N ARG A 209 -27.57 0.74 -20.34
CA ARG A 209 -27.85 2.18 -20.44
C ARG A 209 -27.05 3.04 -19.47
N GLY A 210 -26.28 2.42 -18.56
CA GLY A 210 -25.40 3.10 -17.63
C GLY A 210 -23.97 3.23 -18.14
N SER A 211 -23.29 4.29 -17.70
CA SER A 211 -21.85 4.48 -17.88
C SER A 211 -21.22 4.96 -16.58
N TYR A 212 -19.91 4.81 -16.45
CA TYR A 212 -19.20 5.29 -15.27
C TYR A 212 -17.77 5.71 -15.59
N THR A 213 -17.24 6.61 -14.78
CA THR A 213 -15.81 6.96 -14.74
C THR A 213 -15.27 6.74 -13.33
N VAL A 214 -13.98 6.44 -13.25
CA VAL A 214 -13.29 6.17 -11.99
C VAL A 214 -11.96 6.90 -12.01
N GLU A 215 -11.65 7.61 -10.93
CA GLU A 215 -10.39 8.29 -10.70
C GLU A 215 -9.88 8.00 -9.29
N PHE A 216 -8.57 7.79 -9.14
CA PHE A 216 -7.98 7.62 -7.81
C PHE A 216 -8.16 8.90 -6.99
N ASN A 217 -8.55 8.74 -5.72
CA ASN A 217 -8.66 9.89 -4.82
C ASN A 217 -7.59 9.85 -3.74
N HIS A 218 -7.61 8.85 -2.86
CA HIS A 218 -6.67 8.73 -1.74
C HIS A 218 -6.63 7.31 -1.18
N TYR A 219 -5.83 7.10 -0.14
CA TYR A 219 -5.83 5.86 0.65
C TYR A 219 -6.51 6.09 1.99
N GLU A 220 -7.27 5.09 2.45
CA GLU A 220 -7.91 5.08 3.76
C GLU A 220 -7.67 3.76 4.49
N GLU A 221 -7.88 3.77 5.80
CA GLU A 221 -7.82 2.56 6.61
C GLU A 221 -8.80 1.49 6.12
N THR A 222 -8.28 0.28 5.90
CA THR A 222 -9.08 -0.87 5.51
C THR A 222 -9.85 -1.37 6.74
N PRO A 223 -11.16 -1.61 6.66
CA PRO A 223 -11.94 -2.15 7.78
C PRO A 223 -11.30 -3.41 8.37
N PRO A 224 -11.24 -3.57 9.70
CA PRO A 224 -10.49 -4.65 10.36
C PRO A 224 -10.84 -6.07 9.87
N HIS A 225 -12.12 -6.32 9.62
CA HIS A 225 -12.61 -7.63 9.15
C HIS A 225 -12.17 -7.96 7.71
N ILE A 226 -11.90 -6.95 6.87
CA ILE A 226 -11.37 -7.12 5.51
C ILE A 226 -9.84 -7.26 5.60
N ALA A 227 -9.18 -6.40 6.39
CA ALA A 227 -7.75 -6.45 6.59
C ALA A 227 -7.29 -7.84 7.09
N GLN A 228 -7.99 -8.42 8.07
CA GLN A 228 -7.69 -9.76 8.59
C GLN A 228 -7.75 -10.85 7.51
N LYS A 229 -8.67 -10.75 6.55
CA LYS A 229 -8.75 -11.72 5.44
C LYS A 229 -7.54 -11.58 4.51
N ILE A 230 -7.19 -10.34 4.16
CA ILE A 230 -6.04 -10.05 3.28
C ILE A 230 -4.73 -10.49 3.92
N ILE A 231 -4.59 -10.35 5.24
CA ILE A 231 -3.39 -10.80 5.98
C ILE A 231 -3.27 -12.33 6.02
N ALA A 232 -4.40 -13.04 5.93
CA ALA A 232 -4.42 -14.51 5.99
C ALA A 232 -4.21 -15.19 4.63
N GLU A 233 -4.33 -14.44 3.52
CA GLU A 233 -4.09 -14.90 2.15
C GLU A 233 -2.60 -14.95 1.78
#